data_AF-A0A2G2XB28-F1
#
_entry.id   AF-A0A2G2XB28-F1
#
_cell.length_a   1.000
_cell.length_b   1.000
_cell.length_c   1.000
_cell.angle_alpha   90.00
_cell.angle_beta   90.00
_cell.angle_gamma   90.00
#
_symmetry.space_group_name_H-M   'P 1'
#
loop_
_entity.id
_entity.type
_entity.pdbx_description
1 polymer ?
#
loop_
_entity_poly.entity_id
_entity_poly.type
_entity_poly.pdbx_seq_one_letter_code
_entity_poly.pdbx_strand_id
1 'polypeptide(L)'
;MNLEIQALEDNKTWEVVELALEKSAIGSRWAYKIKYKENGDVERFKARLVANGYSQQEGLDYHETFSPVAKMVTVRCIIALAVSKGWYLYQMDMYNAFLQGDLDEEVYMQFPEGFQQKGHHKVCRLLNSLYGLKQDSRQWKIKLTSSLL
;
A
#
# COMPACT_ATOMS: atom_id res chain seq x y z
N MET A 1 -14.89 1.53 -6.35
CA MET A 1 -13.74 1.43 -7.27
C MET A 1 -13.24 2.82 -7.62
N ASN A 2 -14.07 3.71 -8.18
CA ASN A 2 -13.66 5.06 -8.59
C ASN A 2 -12.94 5.88 -7.51
N LEU A 3 -13.45 5.87 -6.27
CA LEU A 3 -12.78 6.57 -5.15
C LEU A 3 -11.36 6.05 -4.87
N GLU A 4 -11.14 4.74 -5.03
CA GLU A 4 -9.82 4.15 -4.84
C GLU A 4 -8.89 4.52 -6.00
N ILE A 5 -9.37 4.44 -7.25
CA ILE A 5 -8.61 4.88 -8.42
C ILE A 5 -8.23 6.35 -8.30
N GLN A 6 -9.17 7.21 -7.94
CA GLN A 6 -8.92 8.63 -7.75
C GLN A 6 -7.83 8.86 -6.69
N ALA A 7 -7.90 8.16 -5.56
CA ALA A 7 -6.87 8.24 -4.54
C ALA A 7 -5.49 7.77 -5.07
N LEU A 8 -5.44 6.76 -5.94
CA LEU A 8 -4.20 6.28 -6.55
C LEU A 8 -3.64 7.28 -7.57
N GLU A 9 -4.51 7.93 -8.36
CA GLU A 9 -4.14 8.98 -9.30
C GLU A 9 -3.65 10.25 -8.58
N ASP A 10 -4.34 10.67 -7.51
CA ASP A 10 -3.96 11.82 -6.68
C ASP A 10 -2.60 11.60 -6.01
N ASN A 11 -2.31 10.37 -5.58
CA ASN A 11 -1.00 9.97 -5.03
C ASN A 11 0.05 9.68 -6.10
N LYS A 12 -0.28 9.81 -7.40
CA LYS A 12 0.59 9.45 -8.53
C LYS A 12 1.20 8.06 -8.36
N THR A 13 0.41 7.10 -7.90
CA THR A 13 0.89 5.75 -7.55
C THR A 13 1.47 5.01 -8.76
N TRP A 14 1.03 5.33 -9.97
CA TRP A 14 1.58 4.78 -11.20
C TRP A 14 1.61 5.80 -12.33
N GLU A 15 2.37 5.45 -13.37
CA GLU A 15 2.26 6.04 -14.69
C GLU A 15 1.97 4.96 -15.73
N VAL A 16 1.38 5.36 -16.85
CA VAL A 16 1.04 4.45 -17.95
C VAL A 16 2.17 4.44 -18.96
N VAL A 17 2.77 3.27 -19.18
CA VAL A 17 3.90 3.07 -20.09
C VAL A 17 3.68 1.85 -21.00
N GLU A 18 4.44 1.77 -22.09
CA GLU A 18 4.53 0.54 -22.89
C GLU A 18 5.49 -0.44 -22.21
N LEU A 19 5.07 -1.70 -22.10
CA LEU A 19 5.90 -2.73 -21.50
C LEU A 19 7.02 -3.13 -22.47
N ALA A 20 8.27 -2.98 -22.03
CA ALA A 20 9.43 -3.45 -22.79
C ALA A 20 9.40 -4.98 -22.97
N LEU A 21 9.93 -5.48 -24.09
CA LEU A 21 9.82 -6.90 -24.48
C LEU A 21 10.43 -7.87 -23.44
N GLU A 22 11.43 -7.42 -22.69
CA GLU A 22 12.17 -8.21 -21.69
C GLU A 22 11.60 -8.11 -20.28
N LYS A 23 10.54 -7.32 -20.09
CA LYS A 23 9.91 -7.07 -18.78
C LYS A 23 8.57 -7.80 -18.69
N SER A 24 8.22 -8.21 -17.49
CA SER A 24 6.91 -8.78 -17.17
C SER A 24 6.13 -7.83 -16.28
N ALA A 25 4.79 -7.90 -16.35
CA ALA A 25 3.91 -7.16 -15.47
C ALA A 25 3.15 -8.12 -14.55
N ILE A 26 3.16 -7.83 -13.26
CA ILE A 26 2.37 -8.56 -12.26
C ILE A 26 0.88 -8.26 -12.45
N GLY A 27 0.02 -9.20 -12.09
CA GLY A 27 -1.42 -8.98 -12.13
C GLY A 27 -1.88 -8.01 -11.04
N SER A 28 -3.13 -7.57 -11.15
CA SER A 28 -3.81 -6.81 -10.09
C SER A 28 -5.22 -7.34 -9.87
N ARG A 29 -5.79 -7.09 -8.69
CA ARG A 29 -7.15 -7.51 -8.35
C ARG A 29 -7.83 -6.55 -7.39
N TRP A 30 -9.15 -6.55 -7.43
CA TRP A 30 -9.97 -5.80 -6.48
C TRP A 30 -10.26 -6.61 -5.22
N ALA A 31 -10.00 -6.03 -4.05
CA ALA A 31 -10.42 -6.56 -2.76
C ALA A 31 -11.61 -5.75 -2.22
N TYR A 32 -12.74 -6.42 -2.03
CA TYR A 32 -13.98 -5.80 -1.53
C TYR A 32 -14.23 -6.13 -0.07
N LYS A 33 -14.71 -5.15 0.69
CA LYS A 33 -15.10 -5.33 2.10
C LYS A 33 -16.28 -4.43 2.45
N ILE A 34 -17.33 -5.02 3.01
CA ILE A 34 -18.42 -4.26 3.64
C ILE A 34 -17.97 -3.90 5.06
N LYS A 35 -18.12 -2.64 5.43
CA LYS A 35 -17.94 -2.15 6.79
C LYS A 35 -19.31 -1.93 7.39
N TYR A 36 -19.48 -2.42 8.62
CA TYR A 36 -20.71 -2.34 9.37
C TYR A 36 -20.50 -1.41 10.57
N LYS A 37 -21.56 -0.71 10.95
CA LYS A 37 -21.65 0.03 12.20
C LYS A 37 -21.83 -0.95 13.37
N GLU A 38 -21.68 -0.46 14.60
CA GLU A 38 -21.89 -1.27 15.81
C GLU A 38 -23.31 -1.84 15.91
N ASN A 39 -24.30 -1.13 15.38
CA ASN A 39 -25.69 -1.56 15.33
C ASN A 39 -25.99 -2.60 14.23
N GLY A 40 -24.98 -3.00 13.43
CA GLY A 40 -25.12 -3.98 12.34
C GLY A 40 -25.48 -3.40 10.98
N ASP A 41 -25.81 -2.12 10.87
CA ASP A 41 -26.12 -1.48 9.58
C ASP A 41 -24.86 -1.34 8.72
N VAL A 42 -25.04 -1.34 7.40
CA VAL A 42 -23.95 -1.06 6.46
C VAL A 42 -23.47 0.39 6.65
N GLU A 43 -22.20 0.55 7.00
CA GLU A 43 -21.53 1.85 7.08
C GLU A 43 -21.01 2.27 5.70
N ARG A 44 -20.26 1.39 5.03
CA ARG A 44 -19.64 1.67 3.72
C ARG A 44 -19.23 0.41 2.98
N PHE A 45 -19.25 0.49 1.66
CA PHE A 45 -18.62 -0.49 0.76
C PHE A 45 -17.21 -0.04 0.42
N LYS A 46 -16.21 -0.81 0.85
CA LYS A 46 -14.80 -0.52 0.58
C LYS A 46 -14.28 -1.40 -0.55
N ALA A 47 -13.64 -0.78 -1.54
CA ALA A 47 -12.85 -1.46 -2.57
C ALA A 47 -11.40 -1.03 -2.42
N ARG A 48 -10.46 -1.95 -2.58
CA ARG A 48 -9.03 -1.65 -2.69
C ARG A 48 -8.45 -2.31 -3.90
N LEU A 49 -7.55 -1.62 -4.59
CA LEU A 49 -6.74 -2.24 -5.62
C LEU A 49 -5.51 -2.87 -4.98
N VAL A 50 -5.26 -4.13 -5.31
CA VAL A 50 -4.19 -4.94 -4.73
C VAL A 50 -3.35 -5.51 -5.86
N ALA A 51 -2.04 -5.32 -5.78
CA ALA A 51 -1.07 -5.98 -6.64
C ALA A 51 -0.99 -7.47 -6.30
N ASN A 52 -0.79 -8.32 -7.31
CA ASN A 52 -0.61 -9.76 -7.12
C ASN A 52 0.84 -10.06 -6.70
N GLY A 53 1.26 -9.68 -5.49
CA GLY A 53 2.65 -9.87 -5.04
C GLY A 53 3.11 -11.32 -4.92
N TYR A 54 2.19 -12.30 -4.96
CA TYR A 54 2.57 -13.71 -5.10
C TYR A 54 3.23 -14.02 -6.46
N SER A 55 3.05 -13.16 -7.46
CA SER A 55 3.68 -13.27 -8.78
C SER A 55 5.00 -12.49 -8.90
N GLN A 56 5.41 -11.76 -7.85
CA GLN A 56 6.70 -11.08 -7.81
C GLN A 56 7.85 -12.06 -7.59
N GLN A 57 8.99 -11.77 -8.22
CA GLN A 57 10.23 -12.53 -8.13
C GLN A 57 11.29 -11.76 -7.34
N GLU A 58 11.92 -12.43 -6.39
CA GLU A 58 13.04 -11.88 -5.62
C GLU A 58 14.24 -11.64 -6.53
N GLY A 59 14.93 -10.51 -6.36
CA GLY A 59 16.04 -10.11 -7.22
C GLY A 59 15.62 -9.39 -8.51
N LEU A 60 14.33 -9.39 -8.85
CA LEU A 60 13.77 -8.65 -9.99
C LEU A 60 12.77 -7.58 -9.54
N ASP A 61 11.71 -7.99 -8.84
CA ASP A 61 10.61 -7.10 -8.44
C ASP A 61 10.76 -6.57 -7.01
N TYR A 62 11.64 -7.18 -6.21
CA TYR A 62 11.98 -6.77 -4.85
C TYR A 62 13.30 -7.40 -4.40
N HIS A 63 13.98 -6.74 -3.46
CA HIS A 63 15.17 -7.31 -2.80
C HIS A 63 14.96 -7.58 -1.30
N GLU A 64 14.24 -6.69 -0.61
CA GLU A 64 13.99 -6.83 0.84
C GLU A 64 12.51 -6.65 1.17
N THR A 65 12.01 -7.48 2.08
CA THR A 65 10.60 -7.44 2.51
C THR A 65 10.42 -7.21 4.01
N PHE A 66 11.50 -7.29 4.78
CA PHE A 66 11.42 -7.21 6.23
C PHE A 66 10.98 -5.81 6.69
N SER A 67 9.90 -5.76 7.48
CA SER A 67 9.44 -4.55 8.16
C SER A 67 9.28 -4.84 9.66
N PRO A 68 9.92 -4.05 10.56
CA PRO A 68 9.84 -4.29 11.99
C PRO A 68 8.42 -4.02 12.51
N VAL A 69 7.91 -4.92 13.34
CA VAL A 69 6.61 -4.77 14.01
C VAL A 69 6.82 -4.44 15.48
N ALA A 70 6.19 -3.36 15.96
CA ALA A 70 6.23 -3.01 17.37
C ALA A 70 5.57 -4.09 18.22
N LYS A 71 6.26 -4.56 19.26
CA LYS A 71 5.68 -5.53 20.21
C LYS A 71 4.70 -4.82 21.15
N MET A 72 3.54 -5.43 21.37
CA MET A 72 2.53 -4.88 22.28
C MET A 72 3.04 -4.69 23.72
N VAL A 73 4.01 -5.47 24.16
CA VAL A 73 4.67 -5.27 25.47
C VAL A 73 5.35 -3.90 25.50
N THR A 74 6.14 -3.56 24.49
CA THR A 74 6.79 -2.25 24.37
C THR A 74 5.77 -1.11 24.34
N VAL A 75 4.70 -1.25 23.55
CA VAL A 75 3.62 -0.25 23.48
C VAL A 75 2.99 -0.04 24.86
N ARG A 76 2.66 -1.12 25.58
CA ARG A 76 2.09 -1.05 26.94
C ARG A 76 3.05 -0.41 27.94
N CYS A 77 4.35 -0.70 27.86
CA CYS A 77 5.36 -0.08 28.72
C CYS A 77 5.43 1.44 28.50
N ILE A 78 5.41 1.91 27.25
CA ILE A 78 5.41 3.35 26.93
C ILE A 78 4.15 4.02 27.47
N ILE A 79 2.98 3.39 27.31
CA ILE A 79 1.72 3.92 27.84
C ILE A 79 1.76 3.99 29.37
N ALA A 80 2.22 2.94 30.06
CA ALA A 80 2.33 2.92 31.51
C ALA A 80 3.28 4.01 32.03
N LEU A 81 4.40 4.24 31.33
CA LEU A 81 5.32 5.33 31.65
C LEU A 81 4.67 6.70 31.46
N ALA A 82 3.96 6.92 30.36
CA ALA A 82 3.26 8.18 30.11
C ALA A 82 2.24 8.48 31.20
N VAL A 83 1.44 7.48 31.61
CA VAL A 83 0.48 7.60 32.71
C VAL A 83 1.20 7.92 34.03
N SER A 84 2.28 7.20 34.36
CA SER A 84 3.06 7.44 35.58
C SER A 84 3.68 8.84 35.64
N LYS A 85 3.96 9.45 34.49
CA LYS A 85 4.59 10.78 34.39
C LYS A 85 3.60 11.89 34.10
N GLY A 86 2.30 11.59 33.96
CA GLY A 86 1.28 12.57 33.57
C GLY A 86 1.49 13.13 32.16
N TRP A 87 2.12 12.37 31.25
CA TRP A 87 2.35 12.78 29.87
C TRP A 87 1.08 12.60 29.02
N TYR A 88 0.86 13.55 28.11
CA TYR A 88 -0.17 13.43 27.09
C TYR A 88 0.25 12.44 26.01
N LEU A 89 -0.69 11.61 25.58
CA LEU A 89 -0.52 10.70 24.45
C LEU A 89 -1.43 11.14 23.31
N TYR A 90 -0.87 11.17 22.10
CA TYR A 90 -1.60 11.44 20.87
C TYR A 90 -1.53 10.20 19.97
N GLN A 91 -2.64 9.89 19.31
CA GLN A 91 -2.74 8.80 18.34
C GLN A 91 -3.10 9.37 16.97
N MET A 92 -2.46 8.85 15.93
CA MET A 92 -2.76 9.17 14.53
C MET A 92 -2.99 7.87 13.77
N ASP A 93 -4.08 7.80 13.02
CA ASP A 93 -4.31 6.74 12.03
C ASP A 93 -4.04 7.31 10.64
N MET A 94 -3.12 6.71 9.90
CA MET A 94 -2.71 7.21 8.59
C MET A 94 -3.53 6.59 7.48
N TYR A 95 -4.29 7.44 6.79
CA TYR A 95 -5.04 7.03 5.61
C TYR A 95 -4.08 6.63 4.49
N ASN A 96 -4.33 5.49 3.85
CA ASN A 96 -3.54 4.99 2.70
C ASN A 96 -2.02 4.83 2.94
N ALA A 97 -1.62 4.44 4.16
CA ALA A 97 -0.23 4.23 4.56
C ALA A 97 0.66 3.56 3.50
N PHE A 98 0.23 2.41 2.96
CA PHE A 98 1.05 1.65 1.99
C PHE A 98 1.18 2.31 0.61
N LEU A 99 0.40 3.35 0.30
CA LEU A 99 0.50 4.12 -0.95
C LEU A 99 1.54 5.25 -0.88
N GLN A 100 2.10 5.51 0.30
CA GLN A 100 3.02 6.63 0.55
C GLN A 100 4.49 6.21 0.49
N GLY A 101 4.77 4.91 0.54
CA GLY A 101 6.13 4.39 0.40
C GLY A 101 6.58 4.53 -1.05
N ASP A 102 7.73 5.15 -1.27
CA ASP A 102 8.36 5.19 -2.59
C ASP A 102 8.85 3.77 -2.96
N LEU A 103 8.89 3.43 -4.26
CA LEU A 103 9.48 2.18 -4.73
C LEU A 103 10.88 2.44 -5.29
N ASP A 104 11.86 1.70 -4.77
CA ASP A 104 13.22 1.68 -5.33
C ASP A 104 13.29 0.75 -6.56
N GLU A 105 12.50 -0.32 -6.56
CA GLU A 105 12.46 -1.30 -7.64
C GLU A 105 11.47 -0.93 -8.75
N GLU A 106 11.79 -1.34 -9.98
CA GLU A 106 10.91 -1.12 -11.12
C GLU A 106 9.86 -2.24 -11.22
N VAL A 107 8.64 -1.96 -10.74
CA VAL A 107 7.52 -2.91 -10.76
C VAL A 107 6.46 -2.49 -11.78
N TYR A 108 6.14 -3.38 -12.71
CA TYR A 108 5.05 -3.19 -13.68
C TYR A 108 3.82 -3.98 -13.27
N MET A 109 2.65 -3.37 -13.36
CA MET A 109 1.37 -3.96 -12.99
C MET A 109 0.40 -3.88 -14.16
N GLN A 110 -0.32 -4.97 -14.42
CA GLN A 110 -1.44 -4.99 -15.35
C GLN A 110 -2.56 -4.08 -14.85
N PHE A 111 -3.25 -3.40 -15.78
CA PHE A 111 -4.39 -2.57 -15.44
C PHE A 111 -5.44 -3.35 -14.63
N PRO A 112 -6.05 -2.71 -13.63
CA PRO A 112 -7.17 -3.32 -12.92
C PRO A 112 -8.32 -3.63 -13.85
N GLU A 113 -9.03 -4.71 -13.54
CA GLU A 113 -10.28 -5.03 -14.21
C GLU A 113 -11.26 -3.84 -14.14
N GLY A 114 -11.88 -3.51 -15.27
CA GLY A 114 -12.78 -2.35 -15.40
C GLY A 114 -12.09 -1.02 -15.68
N PHE A 115 -10.74 -0.96 -15.74
CA PHE A 115 -10.01 0.23 -16.16
C PHE A 115 -9.54 0.08 -17.60
N GLN A 116 -9.85 1.07 -18.45
CA GLN A 116 -9.61 0.98 -19.89
C GLN A 116 -8.10 0.84 -20.20
N GLN A 117 -7.74 -0.22 -20.92
CA GLN A 117 -6.44 -0.34 -21.56
C GLN A 117 -6.30 0.77 -22.61
N LYS A 118 -5.46 1.77 -22.33
CA LYS A 118 -5.11 2.82 -23.31
C LYS A 118 -4.12 2.28 -24.36
N GLY A 119 -4.53 1.30 -25.15
CA GLY A 119 -3.73 0.71 -26.23
C GLY A 119 -3.12 -0.66 -25.88
N HIS A 120 -2.76 -1.41 -26.93
CA HIS A 120 -2.12 -2.72 -26.80
C HIS A 120 -0.76 -2.60 -26.09
N HIS A 121 -0.46 -3.55 -25.18
CA HIS A 121 0.80 -3.63 -24.41
C HIS A 121 1.10 -2.50 -23.42
N LYS A 122 0.12 -1.65 -23.07
CA LYS A 122 0.31 -0.68 -21.99
C LYS A 122 0.08 -1.31 -20.61
N VAL A 123 0.88 -0.87 -19.65
CA VAL A 123 0.86 -1.31 -18.25
C VAL A 123 1.03 -0.11 -17.31
N CYS A 124 0.76 -0.31 -16.03
CA CYS A 124 1.06 0.65 -14.97
C CYS A 124 2.48 0.40 -14.45
N ARG A 125 3.41 1.35 -14.63
CA ARG A 125 4.66 1.34 -13.86
C ARG A 125 4.37 1.95 -12.49
N LEU A 126 4.56 1.18 -11.42
CA LEU A 126 4.32 1.65 -10.06
C LEU A 126 5.44 2.61 -9.65
N LEU A 127 5.08 3.81 -9.22
CA LEU A 127 5.99 4.82 -8.67
C LEU A 127 6.03 4.74 -7.15
N ASN A 128 4.90 4.38 -6.55
CA ASN A 128 4.75 4.17 -5.12
C ASN A 128 4.31 2.73 -4.85
N SER A 129 4.59 2.29 -3.64
CA SER A 129 4.14 1.01 -3.12
C SER A 129 2.61 0.90 -3.23
N LEU A 130 2.14 -0.31 -3.49
CA LEU A 130 0.73 -0.64 -3.57
C LEU A 130 0.44 -1.82 -2.66
N TYR A 131 -0.79 -1.89 -2.16
CA TYR A 131 -1.26 -3.03 -1.38
C TYR A 131 -0.91 -4.35 -2.06
N GLY A 132 -0.35 -5.29 -1.30
CA GLY A 132 -0.11 -6.65 -1.77
C GLY A 132 1.21 -6.83 -2.52
N LEU A 133 2.01 -5.78 -2.70
CA LEU A 133 3.44 -5.96 -3.01
C LEU A 133 4.15 -6.58 -1.80
N LYS A 134 5.16 -7.41 -2.04
CA LYS A 134 5.90 -8.09 -0.97
C LYS A 134 6.67 -7.13 -0.06
N GLN A 135 7.10 -5.99 -0.60
CA GLN A 135 7.85 -4.96 0.12
C GLN A 135 6.98 -3.80 0.65
N ASP A 136 5.66 -3.86 0.53
CA ASP A 136 4.77 -2.72 0.82
C ASP A 136 4.92 -2.17 2.25
N SER A 137 4.95 -3.07 3.23
CA SER A 137 5.10 -2.74 4.64
C SER A 137 6.48 -2.16 4.98
N ARG A 138 7.52 -2.58 4.25
CA ARG A 138 8.89 -2.07 4.42
C ARG A 138 8.99 -0.65 3.88
N GLN A 139 8.47 -0.40 2.67
CA GLN A 139 8.51 0.92 2.07
C GLN A 139 7.73 1.95 2.89
N TRP A 140 6.59 1.54 3.44
CA TRP A 140 5.87 2.37 4.41
C TRP A 140 6.72 2.70 5.66
N LYS A 141 7.37 1.70 6.25
CA LYS A 141 8.23 1.92 7.43
C LYS A 141 9.37 2.90 7.13
N ILE A 142 10.00 2.78 5.95
CA ILE A 142 11.07 3.70 5.54
C ILE A 142 10.53 5.12 5.43
N LYS A 143 9.44 5.31 4.68
CA LYS A 143 8.82 6.62 4.51
C LYS A 143 8.42 7.25 5.85
N LEU A 144 7.79 6.47 6.72
CA LEU A 144 7.40 6.94 8.05
C LEU A 144 8.61 7.37 8.88
N THR A 145 9.67 6.56 8.86
CA THR A 145 10.89 6.85 9.62
C THR A 145 11.58 8.11 9.09
N SER A 146 11.71 8.26 7.77
CA SER A 146 12.35 9.43 7.15
C SER A 146 11.52 10.71 7.21
N SER A 147 10.21 10.60 7.40
CA SER A 147 9.33 11.77 7.53
C SER A 147 9.23 12.28 8.97
N LEU A 148 9.53 11.43 9.97
CA LEU A 148 9.43 11.77 11.39
C LEU A 148 10.78 12.08 12.07
N LEU A 149 11.91 11.72 11.43
CA LEU A 149 13.27 11.96 11.91
C LEU A 149 14.00 12.91 10.96
#